data_AF-A0A1V5YYX7-F1
#
_entry.id   AF-A0A1V5YYX7-F1
#
_cell.length_a   1.000
_cell.length_b   1.000
_cell.length_c   1.000
_cell.angle_alpha   90.00
_cell.angle_beta   90.00
_cell.angle_gamma   90.00
#
_symmetry.space_group_name_H-M   'P 1'
#
loop_
_entity.id
_entity.type
_entity.pdbx_description
1 polymer ?
#
loop_
_entity_poly.entity_id
_entity_poly.type
_entity_poly.pdbx_seq_one_letter_code
_entity_poly.pdbx_strand_id
1 'polypeptide(L)'
;MDHRHLWLRSSRQQAILRIRAELIRQIRAYFDANGFLLLDAPIFTPSACEGTTTLFETDYVDGSKAYLTQSGQLYMEAGAAAFGRVYCFGPTFRAEKSKTRRHLTEFWMVEPEVAHIGLDEDMDLAEDFLVSIVQGVVANRRKELAALERDIAALERVQKPFARISYTEAVERLQQAGMPVRWGEDFGGDEETVLANQFDRPVMIHRYPAECKAFYMKTDPDDLKCALCVDVLAPEGYGEIIGGGQREDDYDTLLKKIRTHGLSEEAFGWYLDLRRYGTVPHAGFGLGVERTLGWICGLPHVRETIPFPRLMQRVTP
;
A
#
# COMPACT_ATOMS: atom_id res chain seq x y z
N MET A 1 -22.70 -10.25 9.86
CA MET A 1 -22.05 -10.28 8.53
C MET A 1 -22.86 -11.11 7.53
N ASP A 2 -23.46 -12.23 7.89
CA ASP A 2 -24.15 -13.17 6.96
C ASP A 2 -25.32 -12.60 6.15
N HIS A 3 -25.91 -11.50 6.60
CA HIS A 3 -26.91 -10.76 5.84
C HIS A 3 -26.34 -9.43 5.31
N ARG A 4 -25.12 -9.42 4.75
CA ARG A 4 -24.44 -8.16 4.35
C ARG A 4 -25.31 -7.37 3.39
N HIS A 5 -25.93 -8.04 2.42
CA HIS A 5 -26.83 -7.46 1.44
C HIS A 5 -28.02 -6.68 2.06
N LEU A 6 -28.46 -7.02 3.28
CA LEU A 6 -29.46 -6.25 4.04
C LEU A 6 -28.80 -5.24 4.99
N TRP A 7 -27.72 -5.63 5.67
CA TRP A 7 -27.03 -4.81 6.65
C TRP A 7 -26.44 -3.52 6.06
N LEU A 8 -26.14 -3.51 4.75
CA LEU A 8 -25.78 -2.32 3.99
C LEU A 8 -26.80 -1.17 4.10
N ARG A 9 -28.06 -1.46 4.44
CA ARG A 9 -29.12 -0.45 4.61
C ARG A 9 -29.07 0.27 5.97
N SER A 10 -28.30 -0.24 6.93
CA SER A 10 -28.15 0.40 8.24
C SER A 10 -27.43 1.75 8.14
N SER A 11 -27.80 2.70 9.01
CA SER A 11 -27.25 4.06 9.01
C SER A 11 -25.73 4.08 9.09
N ARG A 12 -25.15 3.26 9.97
CA ARG A 12 -23.69 3.13 10.13
C ARG A 12 -23.01 2.66 8.84
N GLN A 13 -23.53 1.62 8.18
CA GLN A 13 -22.93 1.11 6.95
C GLN A 13 -23.09 2.09 5.77
N GLN A 14 -24.22 2.79 5.70
CA GLN A 14 -24.43 3.86 4.73
C GLN A 14 -23.41 5.00 4.92
N ALA A 15 -23.14 5.42 6.16
CA ALA A 15 -22.14 6.44 6.45
C ALA A 15 -20.73 6.00 6.00
N ILE A 16 -20.31 4.79 6.37
CA ILE A 16 -18.99 4.23 5.99
C ILE A 16 -18.82 4.21 4.46
N LEU A 17 -19.81 3.70 3.72
CA LEU A 17 -19.69 3.59 2.26
C LEU A 17 -19.80 4.94 1.53
N ARG A 18 -20.48 5.93 2.11
CA ARG A 18 -20.45 7.30 1.58
C ARG A 18 -19.10 7.97 1.80
N ILE A 19 -18.46 7.72 2.95
CA ILE A 19 -17.08 8.15 3.21
C ILE A 19 -16.11 7.43 2.25
N ARG A 20 -16.30 6.13 2.00
CA ARG A 20 -15.53 5.38 0.98
C ARG A 20 -15.61 6.04 -0.39
N ALA A 21 -16.82 6.35 -0.84
CA ALA A 21 -17.03 6.97 -2.14
C ALA A 21 -16.35 8.35 -2.22
N GLU A 22 -16.38 9.12 -1.13
CA GLU A 22 -15.65 10.38 -1.04
C GLU A 22 -14.13 10.18 -1.05
N LEU A 23 -13.61 9.24 -0.29
CA LEU A 23 -12.18 8.92 -0.27
C LEU A 23 -11.68 8.59 -1.69
N ILE A 24 -12.40 7.73 -2.42
CA ILE A 24 -12.08 7.40 -3.82
C ILE A 24 -12.10 8.65 -4.71
N ARG A 25 -13.09 9.53 -4.52
CA ARG A 25 -13.20 10.78 -5.26
C ARG A 25 -12.01 11.71 -4.99
N GLN A 26 -11.58 11.82 -3.73
CA GLN A 26 -10.43 12.63 -3.33
C GLN A 26 -9.11 12.06 -3.86
N ILE A 27 -8.97 10.74 -3.86
CA ILE A 27 -7.82 10.05 -4.44
C ILE A 27 -7.68 10.44 -5.93
N ARG A 28 -8.76 10.28 -6.71
CA ARG A 28 -8.73 10.65 -8.15
C ARG A 28 -8.48 12.14 -8.34
N ALA A 29 -9.17 12.98 -7.58
CA ALA A 29 -9.02 14.44 -7.66
C ALA A 29 -7.58 14.90 -7.38
N TYR A 30 -6.88 14.27 -6.42
CA TYR A 30 -5.48 14.56 -6.15
C TYR A 30 -4.60 14.24 -7.37
N PHE A 31 -4.72 13.04 -7.93
CA PHE A 31 -3.92 12.63 -9.08
C PHE A 31 -4.21 13.47 -10.33
N ASP A 32 -5.50 13.74 -10.60
CA ASP A 32 -5.93 14.63 -11.70
C ASP A 32 -5.32 16.04 -11.55
N ALA A 33 -5.30 16.60 -10.34
CA ALA A 33 -4.76 17.93 -10.07
C ALA A 33 -3.23 18.00 -10.13
N ASN A 34 -2.54 16.87 -9.95
CA ASN A 34 -1.08 16.78 -9.87
C ASN A 34 -0.43 16.21 -11.15
N GLY A 35 -1.19 16.14 -12.24
CA GLY A 35 -0.69 15.77 -13.58
C GLY A 35 -0.37 14.29 -13.75
N PHE A 36 -1.01 13.42 -12.97
CA PHE A 36 -0.87 11.97 -13.13
C PHE A 36 -1.82 11.45 -14.20
N LEU A 37 -1.36 10.47 -14.98
CA LEU A 37 -2.19 9.75 -15.92
C LEU A 37 -2.70 8.44 -15.31
N LEU A 38 -4.02 8.21 -15.36
CA LEU A 38 -4.60 6.92 -14.97
C LEU A 38 -4.28 5.86 -16.04
N LEU A 39 -3.61 4.79 -15.64
CA LEU A 39 -3.36 3.62 -16.45
C LEU A 39 -3.88 2.38 -15.72
N ASP A 40 -4.83 1.66 -16.32
CA ASP A 40 -5.39 0.46 -15.70
C ASP A 40 -4.43 -0.74 -15.88
N ALA A 41 -3.84 -1.19 -14.77
CA ALA A 41 -3.01 -2.38 -14.75
C ALA A 41 -3.85 -3.66 -14.98
N PRO A 42 -3.29 -4.70 -15.63
CA PRO A 42 -3.99 -5.96 -15.84
C PRO A 42 -4.21 -6.71 -14.51
N ILE A 43 -5.36 -7.38 -14.41
CA ILE A 43 -5.72 -8.20 -13.24
C ILE A 43 -5.19 -9.63 -13.35
N PHE A 44 -5.20 -10.21 -14.55
CA PHE A 44 -4.56 -11.49 -14.80
C PHE A 44 -3.09 -11.28 -15.11
N THR A 45 -2.21 -11.87 -14.29
CA THR A 45 -0.76 -11.77 -14.44
C THR A 45 -0.14 -13.15 -14.66
N PRO A 46 0.97 -13.23 -15.41
CA PRO A 46 1.69 -14.50 -15.61
C PRO A 46 2.62 -14.84 -14.44
N SER A 47 2.90 -13.88 -13.55
CA SER A 47 3.88 -14.01 -12.46
C SER A 47 3.46 -13.24 -11.21
N ALA A 48 4.17 -13.52 -10.10
CA ALA A 48 4.02 -12.84 -8.83
C ALA A 48 4.62 -11.43 -8.83
N CYS A 49 4.08 -10.52 -8.02
CA CYS A 49 4.69 -9.21 -7.75
C CYS A 49 5.33 -9.17 -6.36
N GLU A 50 4.65 -9.69 -5.34
CA GLU A 50 5.04 -9.62 -3.92
C GLU A 50 5.46 -11.00 -3.37
N GLY A 51 5.86 -11.91 -4.25
CA GLY A 51 6.24 -13.28 -3.91
C GLY A 51 5.16 -14.32 -4.21
N THR A 52 5.56 -15.57 -4.28
CA THR A 52 4.76 -16.68 -4.82
C THR A 52 3.83 -17.34 -3.82
N THR A 53 3.89 -16.97 -2.54
CA THR A 53 3.21 -17.67 -1.43
C THR A 53 1.75 -17.30 -1.24
N THR A 54 1.30 -16.14 -1.75
CA THR A 54 -0.04 -15.58 -1.54
C THR A 54 -0.80 -15.31 -2.85
N LEU A 55 -0.55 -16.11 -3.89
CA LEU A 55 -1.23 -15.97 -5.18
C LEU A 55 -2.53 -16.75 -5.25
N PHE A 56 -3.55 -16.16 -5.88
CA PHE A 56 -4.69 -16.92 -6.40
C PHE A 56 -4.40 -17.34 -7.84
N GLU A 57 -4.27 -18.65 -8.07
CA GLU A 57 -4.15 -19.24 -9.39
C GLU A 57 -5.54 -19.48 -10.01
N THR A 58 -5.64 -19.30 -11.32
CA THR A 58 -6.83 -19.63 -12.10
C THR A 58 -6.46 -20.22 -13.46
N ASP A 59 -7.36 -21.04 -14.00
CA ASP A 59 -7.23 -21.56 -15.36
C ASP A 59 -7.48 -20.44 -16.36
N TYR A 60 -6.53 -20.25 -17.26
CA TYR A 60 -6.58 -19.28 -18.34
C TYR A 60 -6.80 -20.00 -19.68
N VAL A 61 -6.99 -19.22 -20.74
CA VAL A 61 -7.39 -19.73 -22.08
C VAL A 61 -6.43 -20.84 -22.53
N ASP A 62 -6.98 -21.88 -23.16
CA ASP A 62 -6.27 -23.04 -23.69
C ASP A 62 -5.42 -23.81 -22.67
N GLY A 63 -5.82 -23.80 -21.40
CA GLY A 63 -5.18 -24.57 -20.32
C GLY A 63 -3.91 -23.92 -19.76
N SER A 64 -3.60 -22.69 -20.18
CA SER A 64 -2.56 -21.88 -19.53
C SER A 64 -3.00 -21.48 -18.12
N LYS A 65 -2.05 -21.03 -17.29
CA LYS A 65 -2.32 -20.55 -15.93
C LYS A 65 -2.16 -19.04 -15.87
N ALA A 66 -3.03 -18.39 -15.11
CA ALA A 66 -2.89 -16.99 -14.74
C ALA A 66 -3.05 -16.84 -13.23
N TYR A 67 -2.55 -15.73 -12.71
CA TYR A 67 -2.68 -15.36 -11.32
C TYR A 67 -3.47 -14.07 -11.20
N LEU A 68 -4.24 -13.90 -10.13
CA LEU A 68 -4.84 -12.61 -9.83
C LEU A 68 -3.78 -11.69 -9.22
N THR A 69 -3.74 -10.46 -9.73
CA THR A 69 -2.71 -9.48 -9.36
C THR A 69 -2.68 -9.18 -7.86
N GLN A 70 -1.48 -9.18 -7.29
CA GLN A 70 -1.23 -8.65 -5.95
C GLN A 70 -1.05 -7.13 -5.96
N SER A 71 -0.61 -6.58 -7.09
CA SER A 71 -0.21 -5.18 -7.26
C SER A 71 -0.05 -4.84 -8.75
N GLY A 72 -0.47 -3.65 -9.16
CA GLY A 72 -0.23 -3.11 -10.50
C GLY A 72 1.18 -2.55 -10.72
N GLN A 73 2.02 -2.51 -9.69
CA GLN A 73 3.30 -1.78 -9.66
C GLN A 73 4.20 -2.04 -10.87
N LEU A 74 4.48 -3.30 -11.21
CA LEU A 74 5.41 -3.62 -12.31
C LEU A 74 4.98 -2.98 -13.64
N TYR A 75 3.66 -2.89 -13.87
CA TYR A 75 3.09 -2.25 -15.07
C TYR A 75 3.11 -0.73 -14.96
N MET A 76 2.97 -0.18 -13.74
CA MET A 76 3.12 1.26 -13.51
C MET A 76 4.56 1.73 -13.69
N GLU A 77 5.57 0.90 -13.45
CA GLU A 77 6.96 1.23 -13.79
C GLU A 77 7.16 1.40 -15.31
N ALA A 78 6.55 0.52 -16.12
CA ALA A 78 6.52 0.70 -17.57
C ALA A 78 5.74 1.95 -17.99
N GLY A 79 4.61 2.23 -17.31
CA GLY A 79 3.82 3.44 -17.52
C GLY A 79 4.58 4.72 -17.19
N ALA A 80 5.30 4.75 -16.06
CA ALA A 80 6.10 5.88 -15.62
C ALA A 80 7.26 6.14 -16.58
N ALA A 81 7.90 5.09 -17.12
CA ALA A 81 8.91 5.23 -18.16
C ALA A 81 8.37 5.90 -19.44
N ALA A 82 7.08 5.73 -19.76
CA ALA A 82 6.45 6.31 -20.94
C ALA A 82 5.83 7.71 -20.72
N PHE A 83 5.23 7.95 -19.55
CA PHE A 83 4.40 9.14 -19.29
C PHE A 83 4.88 10.00 -18.12
N GLY A 84 5.96 9.60 -17.45
CA GLY A 84 6.56 10.33 -16.32
C GLY A 84 5.82 10.13 -15.00
N ARG A 85 4.51 10.42 -14.95
CA ARG A 85 3.67 10.30 -13.73
C ARG A 85 2.40 9.52 -14.02
N VAL A 86 2.28 8.35 -13.44
CA VAL A 86 1.13 7.46 -13.68
C VAL A 86 0.59 6.91 -12.38
N TYR A 87 -0.65 6.44 -12.41
CA TYR A 87 -1.20 5.64 -11.33
C TYR A 87 -2.19 4.61 -11.88
N CYS A 88 -2.30 3.47 -11.21
CA CYS A 88 -3.44 2.57 -11.39
C CYS A 88 -4.34 2.60 -10.17
N PHE A 89 -5.62 2.27 -10.36
CA PHE A 89 -6.58 2.15 -9.28
C PHE A 89 -7.53 0.98 -9.54
N GLY A 90 -7.25 -0.16 -8.92
CA GLY A 90 -7.99 -1.40 -9.16
C GLY A 90 -8.05 -2.33 -7.96
N PRO A 91 -8.76 -3.47 -8.12
CA PRO A 91 -8.76 -4.53 -7.13
C PRO A 91 -7.43 -5.30 -7.15
N THR A 92 -6.99 -5.72 -5.98
CA THR A 92 -5.84 -6.59 -5.78
C THR A 92 -6.19 -7.73 -4.83
N PHE A 93 -5.43 -8.81 -4.95
CA PHE A 93 -5.78 -10.10 -4.37
C PHE A 93 -4.57 -10.69 -3.64
N ARG A 94 -4.79 -11.09 -2.39
CA ARG A 94 -3.78 -11.79 -1.58
C ARG A 94 -4.41 -13.03 -0.96
N ALA A 95 -3.91 -14.20 -1.32
CA ALA A 95 -4.29 -15.50 -0.75
C ALA A 95 -3.64 -15.75 0.62
N GLU A 96 -3.56 -14.69 1.43
CA GLU A 96 -2.93 -14.74 2.74
C GLU A 96 -3.79 -15.55 3.71
N LYS A 97 -3.16 -16.48 4.44
CA LYS A 97 -3.85 -17.31 5.44
C LYS A 97 -3.99 -16.59 6.79
N SER A 98 -4.32 -15.30 6.76
CA SER A 98 -4.45 -14.44 7.93
C SER A 98 -5.91 -14.16 8.27
N LYS A 99 -6.26 -14.23 9.56
CA LYS A 99 -7.60 -13.92 10.08
C LYS A 99 -7.65 -12.63 10.89
N THR A 100 -6.64 -11.78 10.76
CA THR A 100 -6.56 -10.56 11.57
C THR A 100 -7.51 -9.49 11.05
N ARG A 101 -7.77 -8.48 11.90
CA ARG A 101 -8.71 -7.37 11.61
C ARG A 101 -8.28 -6.45 10.46
N ARG A 102 -7.04 -6.60 9.96
CA ARG A 102 -6.39 -5.75 8.95
C ARG A 102 -6.37 -6.35 7.53
N HIS A 103 -6.83 -7.59 7.35
CA HIS A 103 -6.68 -8.31 6.08
C HIS A 103 -8.02 -8.63 5.40
N LEU A 104 -8.02 -8.50 4.08
CA LEU A 104 -9.01 -9.00 3.13
C LEU A 104 -8.27 -9.80 2.07
N THR A 105 -8.95 -10.75 1.42
CA THR A 105 -8.36 -11.50 0.30
C THR A 105 -8.56 -10.78 -1.05
N GLU A 106 -9.49 -9.83 -1.10
CA GLU A 106 -9.77 -8.93 -2.22
C GLU A 106 -9.96 -7.53 -1.63
N PHE A 107 -9.18 -6.56 -2.09
CA PHE A 107 -9.20 -5.17 -1.62
C PHE A 107 -8.85 -4.24 -2.77
N TRP A 108 -8.99 -2.93 -2.57
CA TRP A 108 -8.68 -1.91 -3.57
C TRP A 108 -7.37 -1.20 -3.23
N MET A 109 -6.50 -1.08 -4.22
CA MET A 109 -5.29 -0.29 -4.12
C MET A 109 -5.28 0.83 -5.14
N VAL A 110 -4.66 1.93 -4.73
CA VAL A 110 -4.22 2.99 -5.64
C VAL A 110 -2.70 3.05 -5.60
N GLU A 111 -2.07 3.00 -6.77
CA GLU A 111 -0.65 2.75 -6.90
C GLU A 111 -0.04 3.76 -7.89
N PRO A 112 0.42 4.93 -7.43
CA PRO A 112 1.21 5.84 -8.23
C PRO A 112 2.65 5.34 -8.44
N GLU A 113 3.20 5.66 -9.62
CA GLU A 113 4.62 5.48 -9.94
C GLU A 113 5.11 6.71 -10.72
N VAL A 114 6.30 7.19 -10.38
CA VAL A 114 6.85 8.44 -10.91
C VAL A 114 8.30 8.25 -11.34
N ALA A 115 8.59 8.67 -12.57
CA ALA A 115 9.94 8.74 -13.11
C ALA A 115 10.71 9.96 -12.58
N HIS A 116 12.04 9.83 -12.54
CA HIS A 116 12.99 10.86 -12.12
C HIS A 116 12.88 11.29 -10.64
N ILE A 117 12.48 10.37 -9.76
CA ILE A 117 12.42 10.63 -8.32
C ILE A 117 13.12 9.53 -7.50
N GLY A 118 13.55 9.87 -6.29
CA GLY A 118 14.07 8.94 -5.31
C GLY A 118 13.10 8.74 -4.13
N LEU A 119 13.59 8.07 -3.08
CA LEU A 119 12.79 7.78 -1.88
C LEU A 119 12.28 9.05 -1.16
N ASP A 120 13.09 10.11 -1.09
CA ASP A 120 12.72 11.31 -0.34
C ASP A 120 11.55 12.06 -1.03
N GLU A 121 11.57 12.17 -2.35
CA GLU A 121 10.45 12.73 -3.11
C GLU A 121 9.21 11.82 -3.12
N ASP A 122 9.39 10.49 -3.04
CA ASP A 122 8.27 9.54 -2.89
C ASP A 122 7.59 9.70 -1.52
N MET A 123 8.37 9.90 -0.46
CA MET A 123 7.86 10.24 0.88
C MET A 123 7.13 11.60 0.87
N ASP A 124 7.66 12.62 0.20
CA ASP A 124 6.96 13.90 0.04
C ASP A 124 5.62 13.70 -0.69
N LEU A 125 5.61 12.94 -1.79
CA LEU A 125 4.39 12.64 -2.55
C LEU A 125 3.34 11.92 -1.69
N ALA A 126 3.75 10.91 -0.92
CA ALA A 126 2.86 10.15 -0.04
C ALA A 126 2.27 11.02 1.09
N GLU A 127 3.07 11.92 1.66
CA GLU A 127 2.65 12.88 2.68
C GLU A 127 1.58 13.84 2.13
N ASP A 128 1.89 14.49 1.00
CA ASP A 128 1.02 15.42 0.29
C ASP A 128 -0.32 14.78 -0.07
N PHE A 129 -0.24 13.58 -0.63
CA PHE A 129 -1.40 12.77 -1.01
C PHE A 129 -2.29 12.45 0.19
N LEU A 130 -1.72 11.91 1.29
CA LEU A 130 -2.47 11.53 2.47
C LEU A 130 -3.15 12.74 3.14
N VAL A 131 -2.43 13.86 3.28
CA VAL A 131 -3.01 15.09 3.81
C VAL A 131 -4.19 15.53 2.93
N SER A 132 -4.02 15.57 1.61
CA SER A 132 -5.07 16.00 0.69
C SER A 132 -6.33 15.13 0.82
N ILE A 133 -6.20 13.80 0.77
CA ILE A 133 -7.38 12.93 0.77
C ILE A 133 -8.09 12.89 2.13
N VAL A 134 -7.35 12.95 3.24
CA VAL A 134 -7.94 13.00 4.59
C VAL A 134 -8.67 14.32 4.80
N GLN A 135 -8.04 15.45 4.47
CA GLN A 135 -8.69 16.77 4.62
C GLN A 135 -9.88 16.92 3.68
N GLY A 136 -9.82 16.36 2.47
CA GLY A 136 -10.96 16.31 1.55
C GLY A 136 -12.16 15.53 2.10
N VAL A 137 -11.90 14.40 2.78
CA VAL A 137 -12.96 13.64 3.48
C VAL A 137 -13.51 14.43 4.66
N VAL A 138 -12.64 15.00 5.51
CA VAL A 138 -13.06 15.83 6.65
C VAL A 138 -13.93 16.98 6.18
N ALA A 139 -13.58 17.67 5.10
CA ALA A 139 -14.36 18.78 4.56
C ALA A 139 -15.76 18.34 4.09
N ASN A 140 -15.86 17.20 3.39
CA ASN A 140 -17.07 16.83 2.66
C ASN A 140 -17.97 15.80 3.36
N ARG A 141 -17.48 15.15 4.43
CA ARG A 141 -18.19 14.05 5.12
C ARG A 141 -18.27 14.21 6.63
N ARG A 142 -18.20 15.45 7.16
CA ARG A 142 -18.37 15.71 8.61
C ARG A 142 -19.62 15.06 9.20
N LYS A 143 -20.75 15.10 8.46
CA LYS A 143 -22.01 14.51 8.90
C LYS A 143 -21.91 12.99 9.09
N GLU A 144 -21.35 12.30 8.10
CA GLU A 144 -21.14 10.86 8.17
C GLU A 144 -20.11 10.49 9.26
N LEU A 145 -19.02 11.25 9.39
CA LEU A 145 -18.02 11.05 10.46
C LEU A 145 -18.64 11.21 11.86
N ALA A 146 -19.46 12.25 12.06
CA ALA A 146 -20.18 12.46 13.31
C ALA A 146 -21.18 11.32 13.60
N ALA A 147 -21.86 10.79 12.59
CA ALA A 147 -22.73 9.63 12.73
C ALA A 147 -21.99 8.32 13.08
N LEU A 148 -20.67 8.28 12.86
CA LEU A 148 -19.80 7.19 13.29
C LEU A 148 -19.19 7.43 14.68
N GLU A 149 -19.50 8.56 15.33
CA GLU A 149 -18.88 9.02 16.59
C GLU A 149 -17.37 9.16 16.47
N ARG A 150 -16.87 9.47 15.26
CA ARG A 150 -15.45 9.64 15.00
C ARG A 150 -14.93 10.95 15.60
N ASP A 151 -13.79 10.91 16.29
CA ASP A 151 -13.04 12.12 16.66
C ASP A 151 -12.50 12.80 15.40
N ILE A 152 -13.20 13.84 14.94
CA ILE A 152 -12.81 14.62 13.76
C ILE A 152 -11.52 15.40 14.01
N ALA A 153 -11.24 15.80 15.26
CA ALA A 153 -10.03 16.55 15.58
C ALA A 153 -8.76 15.71 15.34
N ALA A 154 -8.83 14.39 15.50
CA ALA A 154 -7.75 13.47 15.13
C ALA A 154 -7.43 13.51 13.63
N LEU A 155 -8.46 13.61 12.78
CA LEU A 155 -8.28 13.71 11.33
C LEU A 155 -7.83 15.12 10.91
N GLU A 156 -8.29 16.17 11.59
CA GLU A 156 -7.86 17.55 11.34
C GLU A 156 -6.37 17.76 11.65
N ARG A 157 -5.81 17.00 12.62
CA ARG A 157 -4.37 17.00 12.94
C ARG A 157 -3.49 16.39 11.85
N VAL A 158 -4.06 15.67 10.87
CA VAL A 158 -3.33 15.10 9.74
C VAL A 158 -2.89 16.23 8.81
N GLN A 159 -1.75 16.81 9.15
CA GLN A 159 -1.10 17.93 8.49
C GLN A 159 0.40 17.68 8.44
N LYS A 160 1.07 18.30 7.47
CA LYS A 160 2.52 18.26 7.36
C LYS A 160 3.21 19.01 8.51
N PRO A 161 4.46 18.67 8.84
CA PRO A 161 5.18 17.48 8.37
C PRO A 161 4.78 16.23 9.16
N PHE A 162 4.83 15.06 8.53
CA PHE A 162 4.81 13.76 9.19
C PHE A 162 6.19 13.45 9.76
N ALA A 163 6.22 12.70 10.86
CA ALA A 163 7.48 12.20 11.38
C ALA A 163 8.06 11.18 10.39
N ARG A 164 9.36 11.30 10.10
CA ARG A 164 10.13 10.33 9.30
C ARG A 164 11.20 9.74 10.20
N ILE A 165 11.16 8.43 10.41
CA ILE A 165 12.12 7.72 11.24
C ILE A 165 12.72 6.56 10.45
N SER A 166 13.98 6.25 10.68
CA SER A 166 14.59 5.05 10.10
C SER A 166 14.04 3.79 10.77
N TYR A 167 14.08 2.65 10.08
CA TYR A 167 13.80 1.34 10.68
C TYR A 167 14.67 1.10 11.93
N THR A 168 15.94 1.47 11.89
CA THR A 168 16.86 1.35 13.03
C THR A 168 16.37 2.15 14.23
N GLU A 169 15.95 3.41 14.02
CA GLU A 169 15.34 4.23 15.09
C GLU A 169 14.02 3.62 15.58
N ALA A 170 13.21 3.06 14.68
CA ALA A 170 11.97 2.38 15.06
C ALA A 170 12.23 1.16 15.96
N VAL A 171 13.28 0.36 15.68
CA VAL A 171 13.71 -0.74 16.55
C VAL A 171 14.13 -0.23 17.92
N GLU A 172 14.92 0.85 18.00
CA GLU A 172 15.34 1.45 19.27
C GLU A 172 14.14 1.93 20.10
N ARG A 173 13.16 2.59 19.46
CA ARG A 173 11.91 3.04 20.11
C ARG A 173 11.08 1.87 20.63
N LEU A 174 10.98 0.79 19.87
CA LEU A 174 10.28 -0.44 20.28
C LEU A 174 10.96 -1.09 21.48
N GLN A 175 12.29 -1.16 21.48
CA GLN A 175 13.07 -1.68 22.61
C GLN A 175 12.91 -0.82 23.86
N GLN A 176 12.90 0.51 23.72
CA GLN A 176 12.62 1.44 24.82
C GLN A 176 11.20 1.29 25.37
N ALA A 177 10.24 0.94 24.52
CA ALA A 177 8.86 0.62 24.92
C ALA A 177 8.71 -0.81 25.52
N GLY A 178 9.80 -1.56 25.65
CA GLY A 178 9.82 -2.90 26.25
C GLY A 178 9.49 -4.04 25.30
N MET A 179 9.45 -3.81 23.99
CA MET A 179 9.27 -4.86 22.99
C MET A 179 10.63 -5.48 22.60
N PRO A 180 10.79 -6.82 22.64
CA PRO A 180 12.07 -7.50 22.41
C PRO A 180 12.40 -7.66 20.91
N VAL A 181 12.26 -6.59 20.14
CA VAL A 181 12.45 -6.61 18.67
C VAL A 181 13.93 -6.62 18.33
N ARG A 182 14.29 -7.46 17.34
CA ARG A 182 15.66 -7.54 16.82
C ARG A 182 15.74 -6.87 15.46
N TRP A 183 16.87 -6.20 15.23
CA TRP A 183 17.17 -5.64 13.91
C TRP A 183 17.25 -6.76 12.88
N GLY A 184 16.60 -6.59 11.73
CA GLY A 184 16.52 -7.59 10.66
C GLY A 184 15.21 -8.38 10.66
N GLU A 185 14.33 -8.18 11.63
CA GLU A 185 12.98 -8.76 11.65
C GLU A 185 11.95 -7.75 11.11
N ASP A 186 10.94 -8.24 10.40
CA ASP A 186 9.81 -7.43 9.96
C ASP A 186 8.90 -7.07 11.14
N PHE A 187 8.19 -5.94 11.05
CA PHE A 187 7.30 -5.51 12.12
C PHE A 187 5.95 -6.21 12.04
N GLY A 188 5.56 -6.85 13.14
CA GLY A 188 4.22 -7.40 13.29
C GLY A 188 3.20 -6.32 13.62
N GLY A 189 1.93 -6.75 13.71
CA GLY A 189 0.84 -5.83 13.95
C GLY A 189 0.88 -5.14 15.32
N ASP A 190 1.50 -5.77 16.31
CA ASP A 190 1.66 -5.23 17.66
C ASP A 190 2.77 -4.17 17.71
N GLU A 191 3.90 -4.44 17.05
CA GLU A 191 5.02 -3.50 16.89
C GLU A 191 4.57 -2.23 16.17
N GLU A 192 3.87 -2.38 15.03
CA GLU A 192 3.27 -1.25 14.32
C GLU A 192 2.32 -0.44 15.21
N THR A 193 1.55 -1.11 16.06
CA THR A 193 0.60 -0.44 16.96
C THR A 193 1.32 0.40 18.00
N VAL A 194 2.37 -0.15 18.61
CA VAL A 194 3.18 0.56 19.61
C VAL A 194 3.90 1.74 18.98
N LEU A 195 4.46 1.59 17.78
CA LEU A 195 5.10 2.68 17.05
C LEU A 195 4.10 3.78 16.68
N ALA A 196 2.99 3.42 16.03
CA ALA A 196 1.99 4.37 15.58
C ALA A 196 1.37 5.19 16.72
N ASN A 197 1.22 4.60 17.92
CA ASN A 197 0.69 5.29 19.10
C ASN A 197 1.65 6.32 19.72
N GLN A 198 2.91 6.38 19.29
CA GLN A 198 3.85 7.43 19.70
C GLN A 198 3.63 8.76 18.96
N PHE A 199 2.76 8.75 17.94
CA PHE A 199 2.53 9.90 17.07
C PHE A 199 1.04 10.30 17.03
N ASP A 200 0.77 11.58 16.85
CA ASP A 200 -0.59 12.14 16.78
C ASP A 200 -1.20 12.17 15.37
N ARG A 201 -0.40 11.78 14.37
CA ARG A 201 -0.66 11.74 12.93
C ARG A 201 0.18 10.61 12.30
N PRO A 202 0.01 10.30 11.00
CA PRO A 202 0.79 9.25 10.37
C PRO A 202 2.31 9.46 10.50
N VAL A 203 3.03 8.34 10.63
CA VAL A 203 4.50 8.29 10.69
C VAL A 203 5.03 7.48 9.52
N MET A 204 6.13 7.94 8.94
CA MET A 204 6.86 7.24 7.88
C MET A 204 8.05 6.53 8.50
N ILE A 205 8.11 5.22 8.30
CA ILE A 205 9.26 4.40 8.66
C ILE A 205 9.98 4.06 7.37
N HIS A 206 11.26 4.40 7.26
CA HIS A 206 12.01 4.20 6.03
C HIS A 206 13.27 3.37 6.24
N ARG A 207 13.85 2.87 5.15
CA ARG A 207 15.12 2.13 5.14
C ARG A 207 15.06 0.83 5.94
N TYR A 208 14.12 -0.04 5.58
CA TYR A 208 14.01 -1.38 6.17
C TYR A 208 15.15 -2.31 5.74
N PRO A 209 15.40 -3.42 6.47
CA PRO A 209 16.34 -4.44 6.05
C PRO A 209 16.01 -4.97 4.65
N ALA A 210 16.99 -4.96 3.75
CA ALA A 210 16.80 -5.34 2.35
C ALA A 210 16.35 -6.80 2.19
N GLU A 211 16.76 -7.69 3.10
CA GLU A 211 16.42 -9.12 3.08
C GLU A 211 14.93 -9.40 3.33
N CYS A 212 14.22 -8.50 4.01
CA CYS A 212 12.80 -8.65 4.33
C CYS A 212 11.88 -8.02 3.29
N LYS A 213 12.43 -7.31 2.30
CA LYS A 213 11.68 -6.51 1.35
C LYS A 213 11.72 -7.12 -0.05
N ALA A 214 10.80 -6.66 -0.90
CA ALA A 214 10.62 -7.23 -2.23
C ALA A 214 11.83 -7.02 -3.15
N PHE A 215 12.06 -7.96 -4.06
CA PHE A 215 13.22 -8.02 -4.95
C PHE A 215 13.41 -6.78 -5.85
N TYR A 216 12.36 -6.00 -6.09
CA TYR A 216 12.41 -4.80 -6.93
C TYR A 216 12.88 -3.55 -6.18
N MET A 217 12.99 -3.57 -4.86
CA MET A 217 13.38 -2.39 -4.09
C MET A 217 14.89 -2.12 -4.25
N LYS A 218 15.25 -0.85 -4.45
CA LYS A 218 16.64 -0.41 -4.56
C LYS A 218 17.34 -0.59 -3.21
N THR A 219 18.55 -1.13 -3.23
CA THR A 219 19.38 -1.21 -2.02
C THR A 219 19.94 0.18 -1.70
N ASP A 220 19.99 0.55 -0.43
CA ASP A 220 20.54 1.84 -0.01
C ASP A 220 22.05 1.87 -0.30
N PRO A 221 22.55 2.84 -1.09
CA PRO A 221 23.96 2.93 -1.44
C PRO A 221 24.86 3.28 -0.24
N ASP A 222 24.31 3.89 0.80
CA ASP A 222 25.04 4.31 2.00
C ASP A 222 25.05 3.21 3.09
N ASP A 223 24.04 2.33 3.09
CA ASP A 223 24.00 1.12 3.93
C ASP A 223 23.38 -0.07 3.18
N LEU A 224 24.22 -0.94 2.64
CA LEU A 224 23.82 -2.09 1.83
C LEU A 224 22.90 -3.10 2.56
N LYS A 225 22.77 -3.00 3.88
CA LYS A 225 21.82 -3.82 4.64
C LYS A 225 20.38 -3.32 4.52
N CYS A 226 20.18 -2.08 4.08
CA CYS A 226 18.88 -1.43 4.00
C CYS A 226 18.40 -1.34 2.54
N ALA A 227 17.09 -1.30 2.34
CA ALA A 227 16.45 -0.97 1.06
C ALA A 227 15.86 0.44 1.14
N LEU A 228 15.88 1.18 0.03
CA LEU A 228 15.26 2.50 -0.09
C LEU A 228 13.75 2.38 -0.20
N CYS A 229 13.10 2.05 0.91
CA CYS A 229 11.66 1.87 1.02
C CYS A 229 11.07 2.63 2.20
N VAL A 230 9.75 2.78 2.19
CA VAL A 230 8.98 3.45 3.22
C VAL A 230 7.64 2.75 3.44
N ASP A 231 7.28 2.58 4.70
CA ASP A 231 5.93 2.23 5.13
C ASP A 231 5.34 3.43 5.90
N VAL A 232 4.10 3.80 5.61
CA VAL A 232 3.38 4.85 6.34
C VAL A 232 2.35 4.21 7.27
N LEU A 233 2.56 4.39 8.57
CA LEU A 233 1.66 3.87 9.60
C LEU A 233 0.63 4.93 9.98
N ALA A 234 -0.65 4.56 9.90
CA ALA A 234 -1.73 5.35 10.47
C ALA A 234 -1.68 5.30 12.01
N PRO A 235 -1.93 6.43 12.70
CA PRO A 235 -1.93 6.51 14.17
C PRO A 235 -3.08 5.68 14.77
N GLU A 236 -3.24 5.72 16.09
CA GLU A 236 -4.34 5.05 16.80
C GLU A 236 -4.35 3.52 16.62
N GLY A 237 -3.18 2.94 16.34
CA GLY A 237 -2.98 1.49 16.21
C GLY A 237 -3.59 0.87 14.95
N TYR A 238 -3.83 1.66 13.89
CA TYR A 238 -4.31 1.12 12.62
C TYR A 238 -3.21 0.42 11.82
N GLY A 239 -1.97 0.88 11.93
CA GLY A 239 -0.81 0.28 11.27
C GLY A 239 -0.65 0.76 9.83
N GLU A 240 0.03 -0.04 9.01
CA GLU A 240 0.43 0.31 7.65
C GLU A 240 -0.78 0.59 6.73
N ILE A 241 -0.77 1.76 6.09
CA ILE A 241 -1.74 2.18 5.06
C ILE A 241 -1.10 2.43 3.69
N ILE A 242 0.20 2.72 3.65
CA ILE A 242 1.01 2.85 2.44
C ILE A 242 2.27 2.02 2.61
N GLY A 243 2.65 1.28 1.57
CA GLY A 243 3.98 0.70 1.40
C GLY A 243 4.55 1.13 0.04
N GLY A 244 5.81 1.56 0.02
CA GLY A 244 6.42 2.15 -1.17
C GLY A 244 7.94 2.17 -1.13
N GLY A 245 8.53 2.79 -2.15
CA GLY A 245 9.97 2.94 -2.22
C GLY A 245 10.52 3.13 -3.61
N GLN A 246 11.83 3.39 -3.64
CA GLN A 246 12.60 3.52 -4.87
C GLN A 246 12.86 2.15 -5.48
N ARG A 247 12.74 2.08 -6.81
CA ARG A 247 12.92 0.83 -7.56
C ARG A 247 14.36 0.63 -7.97
N GLU A 248 14.77 -0.63 -8.04
CA GLU A 248 16.08 -1.02 -8.56
C GLU A 248 16.16 -0.62 -10.03
N ASP A 249 17.10 0.26 -10.37
CA ASP A 249 17.27 0.82 -11.72
C ASP A 249 18.50 0.24 -12.45
N ASP A 250 19.29 -0.61 -11.79
CA ASP A 250 20.39 -1.34 -12.40
C ASP A 250 19.95 -2.74 -12.89
N TYR A 251 20.24 -3.03 -14.15
CA TYR A 251 19.85 -4.28 -14.80
C TYR A 251 20.48 -5.52 -14.12
N ASP A 252 21.79 -5.50 -13.87
CA ASP A 252 22.52 -6.66 -13.35
C ASP A 252 22.14 -6.96 -11.90
N THR A 253 21.92 -5.90 -11.11
CA THR A 253 21.45 -5.99 -9.74
C THR A 253 20.04 -6.56 -9.68
N LEU A 254 19.12 -6.07 -10.52
CA LEU A 254 17.76 -6.58 -10.58
C LEU A 254 17.71 -8.05 -11.03
N LEU A 255 18.49 -8.40 -12.06
CA LEU A 255 18.62 -9.79 -12.54
C LEU A 255 19.14 -10.72 -11.44
N LYS A 256 20.15 -10.27 -10.68
CA LYS A 256 20.66 -11.02 -9.52
C LYS A 256 19.58 -11.22 -8.46
N LYS A 257 18.80 -10.18 -8.14
CA LYS A 257 17.70 -10.26 -7.16
C LYS A 257 16.61 -11.23 -7.63
N ILE A 258 16.21 -11.20 -8.90
CA ILE A 258 15.26 -12.17 -9.49
C ILE A 258 15.75 -13.61 -9.29
N ARG A 259 17.03 -13.88 -9.61
CA ARG A 259 17.65 -15.21 -9.41
C ARG A 259 17.68 -15.64 -7.94
N THR A 260 18.08 -14.75 -7.04
CA THR A 260 18.15 -15.03 -5.60
C THR A 260 16.79 -15.35 -5.01
N HIS A 261 15.72 -14.74 -5.50
CA HIS A 261 14.34 -15.00 -5.06
C HIS A 261 13.70 -16.23 -5.76
N GLY A 262 14.44 -16.94 -6.62
CA GLY A 262 13.93 -18.10 -7.36
C GLY A 262 12.82 -17.75 -8.35
N LEU A 263 12.81 -16.52 -8.87
CA LEU A 263 11.83 -16.04 -9.83
C LEU A 263 12.26 -16.35 -11.28
N SER A 264 11.30 -16.55 -12.18
CA SER A 264 11.57 -16.89 -13.59
C SER A 264 12.10 -15.68 -14.37
N GLU A 265 13.34 -15.76 -14.85
CA GLU A 265 13.94 -14.73 -15.71
C GLU A 265 13.12 -14.48 -16.99
N GLU A 266 12.56 -15.54 -17.58
CA GLU A 266 11.72 -15.43 -18.78
C GLU A 266 10.46 -14.62 -18.51
N ALA A 267 9.79 -14.88 -17.39
CA ALA A 267 8.56 -14.16 -17.01
C ALA A 267 8.80 -12.67 -16.73
N PHE A 268 10.00 -12.33 -16.24
CA PHE A 268 10.41 -10.96 -15.94
C PHE A 268 11.25 -10.31 -17.07
N GLY A 269 11.37 -10.95 -18.24
CA GLY A 269 12.18 -10.44 -19.35
C GLY A 269 11.77 -9.02 -19.78
N TRP A 270 10.47 -8.76 -19.88
CA TRP A 270 9.92 -7.44 -20.20
C TRP A 270 10.18 -6.40 -19.10
N TYR A 271 10.21 -6.83 -17.83
CA TYR A 271 10.47 -5.95 -16.69
C TYR A 271 11.95 -5.57 -16.61
N LEU A 272 12.82 -6.52 -16.94
CA LEU A 272 14.25 -6.29 -17.13
C LEU A 272 14.55 -5.36 -18.30
N ASP A 273 13.74 -5.40 -19.38
CA ASP A 273 13.90 -4.48 -20.52
C ASP A 273 13.73 -3.01 -20.12
N LEU A 274 12.94 -2.70 -19.08
CA LEU A 274 12.83 -1.35 -18.52
C LEU A 274 14.17 -0.81 -17.99
N ARG A 275 15.10 -1.72 -17.63
CA ARG A 275 16.46 -1.36 -17.17
C ARG A 275 17.48 -1.37 -18.30
N ARG A 276 17.16 -2.00 -19.44
CA ARG A 276 18.02 -2.03 -20.63
C ARG A 276 17.82 -0.80 -21.53
N TYR A 277 16.58 -0.35 -21.68
CA TYR A 277 16.22 0.66 -22.68
C TYR A 277 15.74 1.95 -22.03
N GLY A 278 16.68 2.87 -21.74
CA GLY A 278 16.35 4.21 -21.26
C GLY A 278 15.91 4.26 -19.80
N THR A 279 16.59 3.52 -18.93
CA THR A 279 16.26 3.49 -17.50
C THR A 279 16.52 4.84 -16.82
N VAL A 280 15.72 5.13 -15.80
CA VAL A 280 15.81 6.34 -14.97
C VAL A 280 15.48 5.96 -13.52
N PRO A 281 16.00 6.69 -12.52
CA PRO A 281 15.53 6.53 -11.14
C PRO A 281 14.03 6.78 -11.08
N HIS A 282 13.31 5.93 -10.36
CA HIS A 282 11.86 6.05 -10.19
C HIS A 282 11.46 5.42 -8.85
N ALA A 283 10.33 5.88 -8.34
CA ALA A 283 9.75 5.42 -7.10
C ALA A 283 8.22 5.50 -7.18
N GLY A 284 7.60 4.81 -6.25
CA GLY A 284 6.15 4.83 -6.09
C GLY A 284 5.72 4.06 -4.87
N PHE A 285 4.42 4.05 -4.64
CA PHE A 285 3.83 3.41 -3.47
C PHE A 285 2.46 2.83 -3.79
N GLY A 286 1.97 1.94 -2.94
CA GLY A 286 0.60 1.47 -2.95
C GLY A 286 -0.12 1.91 -1.69
N LEU A 287 -1.31 2.50 -1.84
CA LEU A 287 -2.21 2.79 -0.71
C LEU A 287 -3.36 1.76 -0.69
N GLY A 288 -3.52 1.10 0.46
CA GLY A 288 -4.66 0.22 0.72
C GLY A 288 -5.90 1.03 1.09
N VAL A 289 -6.91 1.08 0.21
CA VAL A 289 -8.11 1.90 0.40
C VAL A 289 -8.89 1.46 1.63
N GLU A 290 -9.06 0.15 1.82
CA GLU A 290 -9.82 -0.38 2.95
C GLU A 290 -9.13 -0.16 4.30
N ARG A 291 -7.80 -0.25 4.39
CA ARG A 291 -7.07 0.07 5.63
C ARG A 291 -7.15 1.56 5.95
N THR A 292 -6.95 2.41 4.94
CA THR A 292 -7.05 3.88 5.07
C THR A 292 -8.45 4.30 5.50
N LEU A 293 -9.50 3.73 4.90
CA LEU A 293 -10.87 3.99 5.31
C LEU A 293 -11.17 3.49 6.72
N GLY A 294 -10.61 2.34 7.10
CA GLY A 294 -10.73 1.80 8.46
C GLY A 294 -10.24 2.81 9.50
N TRP A 295 -9.08 3.41 9.26
CA TRP A 295 -8.52 4.47 10.10
C TRP A 295 -9.37 5.74 10.10
N ILE A 296 -9.72 6.27 8.91
CA ILE A 296 -10.53 7.50 8.79
C ILE A 296 -11.85 7.37 9.55
N CYS A 297 -12.52 6.23 9.41
CA CYS A 297 -13.83 5.96 10.03
C CYS A 297 -13.76 5.45 11.48
N GLY A 298 -12.57 5.18 12.03
CA GLY A 298 -12.44 4.65 13.39
C GLY A 298 -12.97 3.22 13.54
N LEU A 299 -12.75 2.35 12.54
CA LEU A 299 -13.37 1.02 12.50
C LEU A 299 -12.47 -0.08 13.09
N PRO A 300 -13.03 -1.02 13.87
CA PRO A 300 -12.26 -2.10 14.46
C PRO A 300 -11.80 -3.16 13.44
N HIS A 301 -12.35 -3.18 12.23
CA HIS A 301 -12.03 -4.18 11.21
C HIS A 301 -12.33 -3.69 9.79
N VAL A 302 -11.40 -3.96 8.85
CA VAL A 302 -11.53 -3.65 7.41
C VAL A 302 -12.66 -4.40 6.66
N ARG A 303 -13.38 -5.33 7.28
CA ARG A 303 -14.50 -6.01 6.60
C ARG A 303 -15.69 -5.09 6.37
N GLU A 304 -15.76 -3.97 7.09
CA GLU A 304 -16.85 -2.99 6.99
C GLU A 304 -16.57 -1.91 5.95
N THR A 305 -15.31 -1.75 5.54
CA THR A 305 -14.83 -0.68 4.65
C THR A 305 -15.09 -0.98 3.17
N ILE A 306 -15.58 -2.17 2.83
CA ILE A 306 -15.94 -2.58 1.47
C ILE A 306 -17.38 -3.12 1.44
N PRO A 307 -18.16 -2.93 0.36
CA PRO A 307 -19.56 -3.37 0.32
C PRO A 307 -19.75 -4.87 0.57
N PHE A 308 -18.91 -5.73 -0.03
CA PHE A 308 -18.98 -7.18 0.12
C PHE A 308 -17.58 -7.76 0.33
N PRO A 309 -17.09 -7.84 1.58
CA PRO A 309 -15.72 -8.26 1.84
C PRO A 309 -15.49 -9.71 1.44
N ARG A 310 -14.31 -9.98 0.88
CA ARG A 310 -13.76 -11.34 0.76
C ARG A 310 -12.78 -11.58 1.89
N LEU A 311 -13.02 -12.67 2.61
CA LEU A 311 -12.19 -13.15 3.71
C LEU A 311 -11.82 -14.60 3.41
N MET A 312 -10.80 -15.13 4.06
CA MET A 312 -10.38 -16.54 3.92
C MET A 312 -11.56 -17.54 4.01
N GLN A 313 -12.55 -17.26 4.85
CA GLN A 313 -13.71 -18.14 5.08
C GLN A 313 -15.02 -17.56 4.51
N ARG A 314 -14.96 -16.52 3.67
CA ARG A 314 -16.15 -15.84 3.15
C ARG A 314 -15.99 -15.43 1.69
N VAL A 315 -16.76 -16.08 0.83
CA VAL A 315 -16.90 -15.73 -0.60
C VAL A 315 -18.35 -15.40 -0.99
N THR A 316 -19.29 -15.49 -0.06
CA THR A 316 -20.72 -15.25 -0.28
C THR A 316 -21.20 -13.92 0.33
N PRO A 317 -22.24 -13.29 -0.26
CA PRO A 317 -22.85 -12.06 0.25
C PRO A 317 -23.39 -12.17 1.66
#